data_AF-A0A7N1A489-F1
#
_entry.id   AF-A0A7N1A489-F1
#
_cell.length_a   1.000
_cell.length_b   1.000
_cell.length_c   1.000
_cell.angle_alpha   90.00
_cell.angle_beta   90.00
_cell.angle_gamma   90.00
#
_symmetry.space_group_name_H-M   'P 1'
#
loop_
_entity.id
_entity.type
_entity.pdbx_description
1 polymer ?
#
loop_
_entity_poly.entity_id
_entity_poly.type
_entity_poly.pdbx_seq_one_letter_code
_entity_poly.pdbx_strand_id
1 'polypeptide(L)'
;MSVVTDSPVHSSSSDDFAAFLDGELDSVSDEEHEIESVKRRKVESSGYVEEIQESVSVTSVGRGSGKSREKDKCSHPGVFSQMCYACGEKIEEDSGVTLRYIHKELRLGSDELARLRTKDVKNLLRHRKLYMILDLDHTLLNSTGITDVAPDEEYLRNPPNYMEGSLFVVPKMPIMTKLRPFVRDFLKQASSMFEMYIYTMGDSHYAAAMASLLDPKKEYFDARVISRDESTQKHQKGLDLVLGQESAVVILDDTETVWSRHMDNLILIERYNFFASSCRQHKIPCKSLAELRTDESESDGILATVLQVLKRIHCAFFKDLGDDPADRDVRQVLRSERSEILKGCKIVFSRVFSLYVQAETHILWRIAEGLGATCCTEVDPSVTHVVAADAGTEKARWAVKENKFLVNQQWIEAANFLWKRQPEDNFPVKPPKNT
;
A
#
# COMPACT_ATOMS: atom_id res chain seq x y z
N MET A 1 13.67 34.94 29.21
CA MET A 1 14.43 33.69 29.10
C MET A 1 13.75 32.85 28.04
N SER A 2 14.36 32.75 26.87
CA SER A 2 13.89 31.92 25.75
C SER A 2 14.31 30.48 26.00
N VAL A 3 13.37 29.55 25.93
CA VAL A 3 13.67 28.12 25.87
C VAL A 3 13.32 27.68 24.46
N VAL A 4 14.36 27.43 23.67
CA VAL A 4 14.32 26.79 22.36
C VAL A 4 14.03 25.32 22.63
N THR A 5 12.98 24.77 22.01
CA THR A 5 12.74 23.33 21.98
C THR A 5 13.26 22.80 20.66
N ASP A 6 14.36 22.06 20.72
CA ASP A 6 14.91 21.28 19.61
C ASP A 6 13.89 20.22 19.17
N SER A 7 13.59 20.22 17.87
CA SER A 7 12.89 19.12 17.20
C SER A 7 13.87 17.96 16.97
N PRO A 8 13.52 16.70 17.25
CA PRO A 8 14.37 15.58 16.89
C PRO A 8 14.28 15.35 15.38
N VAL A 9 15.43 15.37 14.74
CA VAL A 9 15.62 15.00 13.34
C VAL A 9 15.22 13.53 13.18
N HIS A 10 14.18 13.26 12.40
CA HIS A 10 13.77 11.91 12.04
C HIS A 10 14.72 11.40 10.95
N SER A 11 15.66 10.50 11.29
CA SER A 11 16.42 9.74 10.29
C SER A 11 15.88 8.32 10.21
N SER A 12 15.27 7.97 9.07
CA SER A 12 14.93 6.59 8.74
C SER A 12 16.18 5.86 8.22
N SER A 13 16.27 4.55 8.46
CA SER A 13 17.35 3.70 7.92
C SER A 13 17.38 3.65 6.38
N SER A 14 16.21 3.80 5.74
CA SER A 14 16.12 3.95 4.28
C SER A 14 16.72 5.25 3.79
N ASP A 15 16.56 6.31 4.59
CA ASP A 15 17.01 7.66 4.26
C ASP A 15 18.50 7.78 4.56
N ASP A 16 19.00 7.10 5.60
CA ASP A 16 20.43 6.92 5.85
C ASP A 16 21.10 6.12 4.72
N PHE A 17 20.40 5.12 4.15
CA PHE A 17 20.90 4.36 3.01
C PHE A 17 20.84 5.15 1.70
N ALA A 18 19.76 5.88 1.44
CA ALA A 18 19.63 6.77 0.28
C ALA A 18 20.63 7.95 0.36
N ALA A 19 20.77 8.59 1.52
CA ALA A 19 21.75 9.64 1.76
C ALA A 19 23.20 9.11 1.74
N PHE A 20 23.43 7.86 2.14
CA PHE A 20 24.73 7.20 1.95
C PHE A 20 25.07 7.03 0.46
N LEU A 21 24.10 6.63 -0.36
CA LEU A 21 24.28 6.57 -1.81
C LEU A 21 24.52 7.97 -2.41
N ASP A 22 23.75 8.97 -2.02
CA ASP A 22 23.91 10.35 -2.51
C ASP A 22 25.28 10.97 -2.09
N GLY A 23 25.74 10.69 -0.86
CA GLY A 23 27.04 11.18 -0.36
C GLY A 23 28.27 10.52 -0.99
N GLU A 24 28.17 9.29 -1.50
CA GLU A 24 29.23 8.65 -2.30
C GLU A 24 29.23 9.14 -3.76
N LEU A 25 28.07 9.60 -4.28
CA LEU A 25 27.90 10.04 -5.67
C LEU A 25 28.39 11.48 -5.94
N ASP A 26 28.36 12.37 -4.96
CA ASP A 26 28.93 13.73 -5.08
C ASP A 26 30.48 13.74 -5.20
N SER A 27 31.13 12.58 -5.11
CA SER A 27 32.57 12.44 -5.37
C SER A 27 32.91 12.20 -6.85
N VAL A 28 31.92 12.11 -7.74
CA VAL A 28 32.12 11.86 -9.17
C VAL A 28 31.22 12.77 -10.03
N SER A 29 31.88 13.69 -10.74
CA SER A 29 31.41 14.54 -11.85
C SER A 29 30.63 15.83 -11.52
N ASP A 30 31.39 16.91 -11.31
CA ASP A 30 31.12 18.16 -12.02
C ASP A 30 31.48 17.95 -13.51
N GLU A 31 30.48 18.04 -14.40
CA GLU A 31 30.62 18.72 -15.69
C GLU A 31 29.23 18.87 -16.35
N GLU A 32 28.81 20.14 -16.42
CA GLU A 32 27.57 20.62 -17.03
C GLU A 32 27.55 20.42 -18.55
N HIS A 33 26.36 20.16 -19.12
CA HIS A 33 26.08 20.51 -20.51
C HIS A 33 24.67 21.07 -20.67
N GLU A 34 24.57 22.40 -20.68
CA GLU A 34 23.49 23.15 -21.33
C GLU A 34 23.62 23.04 -22.86
N ILE A 35 22.49 22.79 -23.53
CA ILE A 35 22.37 22.88 -24.99
C ILE A 35 21.51 24.10 -25.31
N GLU A 36 22.13 25.14 -25.87
CA GLU A 36 21.43 26.12 -26.70
C GLU A 36 22.10 26.26 -28.08
N SER A 37 21.24 26.18 -29.10
CA SER A 37 21.49 26.41 -30.51
C SER A 37 21.81 27.88 -30.85
N VAL A 38 22.66 28.15 -31.86
CA VAL A 38 22.46 29.15 -32.95
C VAL A 38 23.66 29.18 -33.95
N LYS A 39 23.31 29.53 -35.19
CA LYS A 39 24.03 29.51 -36.48
C LYS A 39 25.22 30.48 -36.67
N ARG A 40 26.20 30.01 -37.47
CA ARG A 40 27.01 30.67 -38.53
C ARG A 40 27.56 32.10 -38.29
N ARG A 41 28.91 32.23 -38.34
CA ARG A 41 29.62 33.11 -39.30
C ARG A 41 31.14 32.84 -39.36
N LYS A 42 31.69 33.15 -40.53
CA LYS A 42 33.03 32.89 -41.09
C LYS A 42 33.98 34.05 -40.78
N VAL A 43 35.29 33.79 -40.64
CA VAL A 43 36.47 34.49 -41.27
C VAL A 43 37.77 34.16 -40.50
N GLU A 44 38.73 33.57 -41.25
CA GLU A 44 40.20 33.75 -41.39
C GLU A 44 41.03 34.29 -40.18
N SER A 45 42.30 33.97 -39.92
CA SER A 45 43.40 33.29 -40.65
C SER A 45 44.65 33.17 -39.72
N SER A 46 45.56 32.24 -40.05
CA SER A 46 47.01 32.19 -39.73
C SER A 46 47.45 31.65 -38.36
N GLY A 47 48.41 30.72 -38.21
CA GLY A 47 49.27 30.03 -39.19
C GLY A 47 50.18 28.95 -38.53
N TYR A 48 50.70 28.04 -39.39
CA TYR A 48 51.88 27.15 -39.31
C TYR A 48 52.15 26.30 -38.04
N VAL A 49 51.95 24.95 -38.06
CA VAL A 49 52.85 23.83 -38.49
C VAL A 49 54.06 23.67 -37.52
N GLU A 50 54.23 22.57 -36.77
CA GLU A 50 54.70 21.25 -37.21
C GLU A 50 54.20 20.07 -36.34
N GLU A 51 53.86 18.96 -37.00
CA GLU A 51 53.85 17.58 -36.48
C GLU A 51 55.29 17.07 -36.30
N ILE A 52 55.51 16.12 -35.37
CA ILE A 52 55.94 14.75 -35.72
C ILE A 52 55.84 13.85 -34.48
N GLN A 53 55.16 12.73 -34.70
CA GLN A 53 55.08 11.53 -33.87
C GLN A 53 56.46 10.96 -33.53
N GLU A 54 56.63 10.44 -32.32
CA GLU A 54 57.40 9.21 -32.17
C GLU A 54 56.90 8.32 -31.02
N SER A 55 56.89 7.04 -31.35
CA SER A 55 56.19 5.92 -30.75
C SER A 55 57.04 5.18 -29.71
N VAL A 56 56.36 4.71 -28.65
CA VAL A 56 56.54 3.45 -27.91
C VAL A 56 57.95 2.84 -27.82
N SER A 57 58.46 2.72 -26.59
CA SER A 57 59.17 1.50 -26.19
C SER A 57 58.88 1.11 -24.74
N VAL A 58 58.38 -0.10 -24.60
CA VAL A 58 58.15 -0.84 -23.36
C VAL A 58 59.50 -1.22 -22.76
N THR A 59 59.73 -0.91 -21.48
CA THR A 59 60.71 -1.64 -20.66
C THR A 59 60.12 -1.96 -19.30
N SER A 60 60.13 -3.26 -19.00
CA SER A 60 59.64 -3.90 -17.80
C SER A 60 60.80 -4.17 -16.85
N VAL A 61 60.70 -3.65 -15.62
CA VAL A 61 61.40 -4.10 -14.39
C VAL A 61 60.53 -3.58 -13.24
N GLY A 62 60.11 -4.28 -12.19
CA GLY A 62 60.45 -5.57 -11.62
C GLY A 62 60.14 -5.45 -10.11
N ARG A 63 59.09 -6.15 -9.66
CA ARG A 63 58.77 -6.58 -8.28
C ARG A 63 59.15 -5.67 -7.09
N GLY A 64 58.15 -4.97 -6.56
CA GLY A 64 58.03 -4.66 -5.14
C GLY A 64 57.06 -5.63 -4.46
N SER A 65 57.55 -6.38 -3.46
CA SER A 65 56.81 -7.36 -2.67
C SER A 65 55.72 -6.69 -1.82
N GLY A 66 54.48 -6.64 -2.33
CA GLY A 66 53.29 -6.30 -1.56
C GLY A 66 52.60 -7.59 -1.12
N LYS A 67 52.50 -7.80 0.19
CA LYS A 67 51.71 -8.88 0.81
C LYS A 67 50.37 -9.02 0.08
N SER A 68 50.13 -10.16 -0.56
CA SER A 68 48.81 -10.52 -1.02
C SER A 68 47.91 -10.57 0.21
N ARG A 69 47.07 -9.54 0.40
CA ARG A 69 45.83 -9.73 1.15
C ARG A 69 45.14 -10.88 0.44
N GLU A 70 44.88 -11.98 1.13
CA GLU A 70 43.87 -12.92 0.66
C GLU A 70 42.66 -12.07 0.29
N LYS A 71 42.30 -12.03 -1.00
CA LYS A 71 41.05 -11.40 -1.42
C LYS A 71 39.98 -12.20 -0.70
N ASP A 72 39.46 -11.67 0.39
CA ASP A 72 38.20 -12.14 0.96
C ASP A 72 37.23 -12.22 -0.22
N LYS A 73 36.73 -13.43 -0.47
CA LYS A 73 35.79 -13.67 -1.56
C LYS A 73 34.55 -12.85 -1.22
N CYS A 74 34.36 -11.74 -1.93
CA CYS A 74 33.19 -10.89 -1.77
C CYS A 74 31.96 -11.71 -2.12
N SER A 75 30.95 -11.69 -1.25
CA SER A 75 29.66 -12.32 -1.51
C SER A 75 28.74 -11.47 -2.40
N HIS A 76 29.23 -10.31 -2.85
CA HIS A 76 28.52 -9.31 -3.64
C HIS A 76 27.14 -8.96 -3.07
N PRO A 77 27.08 -8.34 -1.87
CA PRO A 77 25.82 -8.10 -1.16
C PRO A 77 24.84 -7.21 -1.93
N GLY A 78 25.36 -6.35 -2.81
CA GLY A 78 24.53 -5.68 -3.81
C GLY A 78 25.37 -4.97 -4.86
N VAL A 79 24.67 -4.46 -5.86
CA VAL A 79 25.19 -3.94 -7.12
C VAL A 79 24.52 -2.60 -7.42
N PHE A 80 25.33 -1.62 -7.80
CA PHE A 80 24.90 -0.33 -8.32
C PHE A 80 25.66 -0.07 -9.62
N SER A 81 24.96 0.30 -10.70
CA SER A 81 25.58 0.54 -12.02
C SER A 81 26.50 -0.61 -12.50
N GLN A 82 26.08 -1.87 -12.29
CA GLN A 82 26.85 -3.10 -12.59
C GLN A 82 28.13 -3.29 -11.77
N MET A 83 28.35 -2.47 -10.74
CA MET A 83 29.50 -2.58 -9.84
C MET A 83 29.03 -2.99 -8.45
N CYS A 84 29.71 -3.95 -7.84
CA CYS A 84 29.45 -4.29 -6.45
C CYS A 84 29.92 -3.14 -5.54
N TYR A 85 29.01 -2.54 -4.76
CA TYR A 85 29.37 -1.42 -3.87
C TYR A 85 30.33 -1.84 -2.74
N ALA A 86 30.42 -3.14 -2.43
CA ALA A 86 31.29 -3.64 -1.36
C ALA A 86 32.74 -3.90 -1.80
N CYS A 87 32.97 -4.32 -3.06
CA CYS A 87 34.32 -4.68 -3.54
C CYS A 87 34.77 -3.96 -4.81
N GLY A 88 33.88 -3.21 -5.47
CA GLY A 88 34.17 -2.52 -6.73
C GLY A 88 34.27 -3.44 -7.96
N GLU A 89 34.05 -4.75 -7.83
CA GLU A 89 34.11 -5.67 -8.96
C GLU A 89 32.84 -5.56 -9.83
N LYS A 90 33.02 -5.62 -11.14
CA LYS A 90 31.93 -5.57 -12.11
C LYS A 90 31.18 -6.90 -12.11
N ILE A 91 29.87 -6.86 -11.93
CA ILE A 91 28.99 -8.03 -11.88
C ILE A 91 28.19 -8.09 -13.18
N GLU A 92 28.43 -9.14 -13.97
CA GLU A 92 27.69 -9.41 -15.21
C GLU A 92 26.41 -10.22 -14.96
N GLU A 93 26.31 -10.93 -13.83
CA GLU A 93 25.15 -11.73 -13.46
C GLU A 93 23.98 -10.87 -12.96
N ASP A 94 22.78 -11.14 -13.45
CA ASP A 94 21.55 -10.44 -13.08
C ASP A 94 20.86 -11.07 -11.85
N SER A 95 21.64 -11.32 -10.79
CA SER A 95 21.13 -11.93 -9.56
C SER A 95 20.72 -10.86 -8.54
N GLY A 96 19.60 -11.07 -7.85
CA GLY A 96 19.14 -10.22 -6.75
C GLY A 96 17.78 -9.56 -7.00
N VAL A 97 17.35 -8.74 -6.06
CA VAL A 97 16.12 -7.96 -6.13
C VAL A 97 16.47 -6.52 -6.50
N THR A 98 15.91 -6.02 -7.60
CA THR A 98 16.08 -4.63 -8.03
C THR A 98 15.09 -3.74 -7.31
N LEU A 99 15.57 -2.86 -6.43
CA LEU A 99 14.74 -1.90 -5.69
C LEU A 99 14.56 -0.62 -6.53
N ARG A 100 13.89 -0.76 -7.68
CA ARG A 100 13.72 0.29 -8.70
C ARG A 100 13.07 1.57 -8.16
N TYR A 101 12.27 1.47 -7.10
CA TYR A 101 11.61 2.62 -6.46
C TYR A 101 12.60 3.49 -5.65
N ILE A 102 13.73 2.93 -5.19
CA ILE A 102 14.82 3.69 -4.56
C ILE A 102 15.74 4.22 -5.65
N HIS A 103 16.29 3.32 -6.47
CA HIS A 103 17.14 3.68 -7.59
C HIS A 103 17.08 2.60 -8.68
N LYS A 104 16.99 3.02 -9.95
CA LYS A 104 16.78 2.10 -11.10
C LYS A 104 17.90 1.06 -11.24
N GLU A 105 19.10 1.39 -10.81
CA GLU A 105 20.30 0.56 -10.98
C GLU A 105 20.71 -0.18 -9.70
N LEU A 106 19.98 -0.02 -8.60
CA LEU A 106 20.27 -0.67 -7.33
C LEU A 106 19.68 -2.09 -7.29
N ARG A 107 20.54 -3.08 -7.04
CA ARG A 107 20.16 -4.48 -6.82
C ARG A 107 20.78 -4.97 -5.52
N LEU A 108 20.01 -5.73 -4.75
CA LEU A 108 20.49 -6.35 -3.52
C LEU A 108 20.39 -7.86 -3.62
N GLY A 109 21.44 -8.55 -3.16
CA GLY A 109 21.41 -9.99 -2.97
C GLY A 109 20.40 -10.38 -1.90
N SER A 110 19.84 -11.59 -1.99
CA SER A 110 18.79 -12.05 -1.06
C SER A 110 19.25 -12.05 0.40
N ASP A 111 20.49 -12.45 0.66
CA ASP A 111 21.06 -12.47 2.02
C ASP A 111 21.23 -11.05 2.59
N GLU A 112 21.65 -10.11 1.75
CA GLU A 112 21.79 -8.70 2.15
C GLU A 112 20.43 -8.07 2.41
N LEU A 113 19.44 -8.33 1.55
CA LEU A 113 18.08 -7.87 1.75
C LEU A 113 17.48 -8.41 3.07
N ALA A 114 17.72 -9.70 3.37
CA ALA A 114 17.30 -10.31 4.63
C ALA A 114 18.00 -9.67 5.85
N ARG A 115 19.30 -9.35 5.72
CA ARG A 115 20.08 -8.65 6.74
C ARG A 115 19.53 -7.25 7.00
N LEU A 116 19.26 -6.47 5.95
CA LEU A 116 18.67 -5.14 6.03
C LEU A 116 17.29 -5.18 6.68
N ARG A 117 16.40 -6.08 6.23
CA ARG A 117 15.08 -6.29 6.85
C ARG A 117 15.15 -6.53 8.36
N THR A 118 16.09 -7.37 8.78
CA THR A 118 16.28 -7.69 10.21
C THR A 118 16.78 -6.49 11.01
N LYS A 119 17.72 -5.72 10.45
CA LYS A 119 18.25 -4.50 11.09
C LYS A 119 17.16 -3.43 11.19
N ASP A 120 16.43 -3.20 10.11
CA ASP A 120 15.43 -2.16 10.00
C ASP A 120 14.23 -2.41 10.91
N VAL A 121 13.72 -3.65 10.94
CA VAL A 121 12.63 -4.02 11.86
C VAL A 121 13.03 -3.79 13.31
N LYS A 122 14.24 -4.19 13.74
CA LYS A 122 14.70 -3.94 15.11
C LYS A 122 14.75 -2.45 15.43
N ASN A 123 15.20 -1.62 14.50
CA ASN A 123 15.21 -0.17 14.69
C ASN A 123 13.79 0.40 14.77
N LEU A 124 12.91 -0.05 13.87
CA LEU A 124 11.53 0.43 13.80
C LEU A 124 10.73 0.07 15.07
N LEU A 125 10.89 -1.16 15.56
CA LEU A 125 10.25 -1.63 16.78
C LEU A 125 10.73 -0.88 18.04
N ARG A 126 12.00 -0.44 18.09
CA ARG A 126 12.50 0.43 19.17
C ARG A 126 11.78 1.78 19.22
N HIS A 127 11.43 2.31 18.06
CA HIS A 127 10.63 3.53 17.93
C HIS A 127 9.12 3.27 18.08
N ARG A 128 8.74 2.03 18.45
CA ARG A 128 7.34 1.58 18.54
C ARG A 128 6.58 1.85 17.25
N LYS A 129 7.18 1.54 16.11
CA LYS A 129 6.54 1.64 14.79
C LYS A 129 6.44 0.27 14.10
N LEU A 130 5.46 0.14 13.22
CA LEU A 130 5.29 -0.97 12.28
C LEU A 130 5.38 -0.46 10.84
N TYR A 131 5.42 -1.34 9.84
CA TYR A 131 5.28 -0.93 8.45
C TYR A 131 3.82 -0.92 8.04
N MET A 132 3.43 0.04 7.21
CA MET A 132 2.11 0.09 6.60
C MET A 132 2.22 0.28 5.09
N ILE A 133 1.57 -0.61 4.34
CA ILE A 133 1.45 -0.49 2.89
C ILE A 133 0.05 0.01 2.56
N LEU A 134 0.01 1.08 1.78
CA LEU A 134 -1.21 1.75 1.36
C LEU A 134 -1.39 1.61 -0.14
N ASP A 135 -2.51 1.04 -0.55
CA ASP A 135 -2.99 1.17 -1.91
C ASP A 135 -3.54 2.58 -2.19
N LEU A 136 -3.68 2.96 -3.46
CA LEU A 136 -4.20 4.26 -3.87
C LEU A 136 -5.67 4.19 -4.30
N ASP A 137 -5.93 3.55 -5.43
CA ASP A 137 -7.20 3.58 -6.15
C ASP A 137 -8.28 2.82 -5.39
N HIS A 138 -9.42 3.46 -5.13
CA HIS A 138 -10.50 2.95 -4.28
C HIS A 138 -10.13 2.73 -2.81
N THR A 139 -8.88 2.98 -2.43
CA THR A 139 -8.39 2.88 -1.05
C THR A 139 -8.29 4.27 -0.40
N LEU A 140 -7.39 5.12 -0.89
CA LEU A 140 -7.14 6.47 -0.38
C LEU A 140 -7.73 7.58 -1.27
N LEU A 141 -8.00 7.27 -2.52
CA LEU A 141 -8.50 8.20 -3.53
C LEU A 141 -9.28 7.45 -4.60
N ASN A 142 -9.96 8.18 -5.45
CA ASN A 142 -10.61 7.64 -6.64
C ASN A 142 -10.36 8.59 -7.81
N SER A 143 -10.12 8.05 -9.00
CA SER A 143 -9.78 8.82 -10.20
C SER A 143 -10.65 8.42 -11.38
N THR A 144 -10.90 9.36 -12.29
CA THR A 144 -11.64 9.15 -13.53
C THR A 144 -11.03 9.96 -14.67
N GLY A 145 -11.15 9.47 -15.91
CA GLY A 145 -10.84 10.28 -17.09
C GLY A 145 -11.77 11.49 -17.16
N ILE A 146 -11.25 12.65 -17.57
CA ILE A 146 -12.05 13.89 -17.75
C ILE A 146 -13.17 13.69 -18.79
N THR A 147 -12.98 12.75 -19.72
CA THR A 147 -13.96 12.35 -20.73
C THR A 147 -14.99 11.34 -20.23
N ASP A 148 -14.74 10.70 -19.08
CA ASP A 148 -15.58 9.62 -18.53
C ASP A 148 -16.54 10.10 -17.43
N VAL A 149 -16.50 11.39 -17.11
CA VAL A 149 -17.42 12.07 -16.19
C VAL A 149 -18.85 11.90 -16.71
N ALA A 150 -19.74 11.34 -15.88
CA ALA A 150 -21.12 11.11 -16.27
C ALA A 150 -21.93 12.43 -16.33
N PRO A 151 -23.06 12.48 -17.05
CA PRO A 151 -23.89 13.69 -17.13
C PRO A 151 -24.35 14.22 -15.75
N ASP A 152 -24.67 13.31 -14.82
CA ASP A 152 -25.08 13.65 -13.44
C ASP A 152 -23.91 14.22 -12.60
N GLU A 153 -22.67 14.09 -13.08
CA GLU A 153 -21.42 14.50 -12.43
C GLU A 153 -20.79 15.76 -13.06
N GLU A 154 -21.40 16.33 -14.10
CA GLU A 154 -20.84 17.46 -14.87
C GLU A 154 -20.55 18.70 -14.00
N TYR A 155 -21.25 18.83 -12.86
CA TYR A 155 -21.01 19.87 -11.86
C TYR A 155 -19.58 19.82 -11.28
N LEU A 156 -18.90 18.67 -11.33
CA LEU A 156 -17.53 18.51 -10.86
C LEU A 156 -16.50 19.24 -11.72
N ARG A 157 -16.84 19.65 -12.95
CA ARG A 157 -15.97 20.53 -13.75
C ARG A 157 -15.84 21.92 -13.15
N ASN A 158 -16.87 22.36 -12.42
CA ASN A 158 -16.89 23.61 -11.66
C ASN A 158 -17.29 23.27 -10.21
N PRO A 159 -16.39 22.59 -9.47
CA PRO A 159 -16.75 21.99 -8.20
C PRO A 159 -17.09 23.07 -7.15
N PRO A 160 -17.99 22.76 -6.22
CA PRO A 160 -18.32 23.67 -5.13
C PRO A 160 -17.13 23.86 -4.17
N ASN A 161 -17.05 25.01 -3.50
CA ASN A 161 -15.92 25.39 -2.63
C ASN A 161 -15.60 24.35 -1.54
N TYR A 162 -16.59 23.60 -1.02
CA TYR A 162 -16.33 22.60 0.02
C TYR A 162 -15.51 21.39 -0.48
N MET A 163 -15.38 21.20 -1.80
CA MET A 163 -14.51 20.18 -2.39
C MET A 163 -13.10 20.69 -2.67
N GLU A 164 -12.84 21.99 -2.46
CA GLU A 164 -11.53 22.60 -2.63
C GLU A 164 -10.49 21.90 -1.73
N GLY A 165 -9.36 21.50 -2.32
CA GLY A 165 -8.33 20.74 -1.63
C GLY A 165 -8.58 19.23 -1.49
N SER A 166 -9.71 18.72 -2.00
CA SER A 166 -10.02 17.27 -2.07
C SER A 166 -10.25 16.76 -3.51
N LEU A 167 -10.74 17.59 -4.42
CA LEU A 167 -10.89 17.26 -5.84
C LEU A 167 -9.84 17.99 -6.69
N PHE A 168 -9.15 17.25 -7.55
CA PHE A 168 -8.03 17.76 -8.35
C PHE A 168 -8.17 17.35 -9.81
N VAL A 169 -7.89 18.28 -10.71
CA VAL A 169 -7.52 17.94 -12.10
C VAL A 169 -6.01 17.81 -12.14
N VAL A 170 -5.52 16.63 -12.52
CA VAL A 170 -4.11 16.29 -12.36
C VAL A 170 -3.28 16.97 -13.47
N PRO A 171 -2.24 17.74 -13.15
CA PRO A 171 -1.42 18.37 -14.18
C PRO A 171 -0.83 17.35 -15.15
N LYS A 172 -0.89 17.64 -16.45
CA LYS A 172 -0.33 16.81 -17.54
C LYS A 172 -0.96 15.41 -17.70
N MET A 173 -2.01 15.09 -16.95
CA MET A 173 -2.80 13.87 -17.12
C MET A 173 -4.27 14.25 -17.28
N PRO A 174 -5.01 13.74 -18.29
CA PRO A 174 -6.40 14.09 -18.52
C PRO A 174 -7.34 13.35 -17.56
N ILE A 175 -7.04 13.39 -16.26
CA ILE A 175 -7.80 12.73 -15.20
C ILE A 175 -8.20 13.71 -14.10
N MET A 176 -9.32 13.40 -13.47
CA MET A 176 -9.81 14.04 -12.26
C MET A 176 -9.67 13.05 -11.11
N THR A 177 -9.19 13.51 -9.96
CA THR A 177 -8.94 12.68 -8.77
C THR A 177 -9.62 13.29 -7.55
N LYS A 178 -10.41 12.48 -6.85
CA LYS A 178 -11.01 12.80 -5.56
C LYS A 178 -10.25 12.06 -4.47
N LEU A 179 -9.72 12.81 -3.51
CA LEU A 179 -9.19 12.26 -2.27
C LEU A 179 -10.34 11.75 -1.41
N ARG A 180 -10.16 10.57 -0.81
CA ARG A 180 -11.12 10.00 0.12
C ARG A 180 -11.21 10.88 1.37
N PRO A 181 -12.41 11.15 1.90
CA PRO A 181 -12.57 11.91 3.13
C PRO A 181 -11.66 11.39 4.25
N PHE A 182 -11.16 12.31 5.07
CA PHE A 182 -10.25 12.06 6.19
C PHE A 182 -8.82 11.62 5.82
N VAL A 183 -8.46 11.49 4.54
CA VAL A 183 -7.14 10.92 4.15
C VAL A 183 -5.94 11.69 4.72
N ARG A 184 -5.98 13.02 4.81
CA ARG A 184 -4.85 13.82 5.31
C ARG A 184 -4.61 13.61 6.80
N ASP A 185 -5.69 13.63 7.59
CA ASP A 185 -5.63 13.38 9.03
C ASP A 185 -5.33 11.90 9.33
N PHE A 186 -5.81 11.00 8.48
CA PHE A 186 -5.44 9.58 8.51
C PHE A 186 -3.92 9.41 8.36
N LEU A 187 -3.31 9.95 7.29
CA LEU A 187 -1.87 9.84 7.04
C LEU A 187 -1.04 10.46 8.17
N LYS A 188 -1.44 11.66 8.63
CA LYS A 188 -0.78 12.36 9.73
C LYS A 188 -0.78 11.55 11.03
N GLN A 189 -1.90 10.91 11.37
CA GLN A 189 -2.00 10.11 12.59
C GLN A 189 -1.31 8.75 12.42
N ALA A 190 -1.46 8.11 11.26
CA ALA A 190 -0.83 6.84 10.95
C ALA A 190 0.70 6.95 10.99
N SER A 191 1.31 8.05 10.52
CA SER A 191 2.77 8.26 10.52
C SER A 191 3.42 8.22 11.91
N SER A 192 2.65 8.46 12.98
CA SER A 192 3.13 8.33 14.36
C SER A 192 3.32 6.87 14.80
N MET A 193 2.63 5.93 14.15
CA MET A 193 2.60 4.50 14.47
C MET A 193 3.24 3.64 13.38
N PHE A 194 3.34 4.16 12.16
CA PHE A 194 3.75 3.39 11.00
C PHE A 194 4.78 4.14 10.15
N GLU A 195 5.69 3.37 9.58
CA GLU A 195 6.50 3.75 8.42
C GLU A 195 5.73 3.34 7.15
N MET A 196 5.37 4.30 6.32
CA MET A 196 4.36 4.09 5.27
C MET A 196 4.97 3.98 3.88
N TYR A 197 4.39 3.08 3.09
CA TYR A 197 4.69 2.83 1.69
C TYR A 197 3.41 3.02 0.87
N ILE A 198 3.54 3.58 -0.33
CA ILE A 198 2.52 3.44 -1.36
C ILE A 198 2.84 2.20 -2.19
N TYR A 199 1.85 1.35 -2.45
CA TYR A 199 1.96 0.28 -3.44
C TYR A 199 0.68 0.21 -4.27
N THR A 200 0.75 0.70 -5.51
CA THR A 200 -0.36 0.74 -6.47
C THR A 200 -0.13 -0.15 -7.68
N MET A 201 -1.23 -0.55 -8.34
CA MET A 201 -1.21 -1.17 -9.68
C MET A 201 -1.26 -0.13 -10.83
N GLY A 202 -1.24 1.17 -10.53
CA GLY A 202 -1.00 2.24 -11.49
C GLY A 202 0.45 2.25 -11.99
N ASP A 203 0.72 2.93 -13.10
CA ASP A 203 2.10 3.15 -13.56
C ASP A 203 2.86 4.15 -12.68
N SER A 204 4.18 4.21 -12.87
CA SER A 204 5.10 5.04 -12.10
C SER A 204 4.78 6.54 -12.16
N HIS A 205 4.31 7.04 -13.30
CA HIS A 205 3.98 8.45 -13.48
C HIS A 205 2.72 8.79 -12.68
N TYR A 206 1.69 7.96 -12.80
CA TYR A 206 0.46 8.07 -12.03
C TYR A 206 0.73 8.02 -10.52
N ALA A 207 1.49 7.01 -10.07
CA ALA A 207 1.82 6.84 -8.66
C ALA A 207 2.52 8.08 -8.07
N ALA A 208 3.51 8.62 -8.78
CA ALA A 208 4.24 9.83 -8.36
C ALA A 208 3.33 11.07 -8.29
N ALA A 209 2.43 11.23 -9.27
CA ALA A 209 1.45 12.31 -9.28
C ALA A 209 0.49 12.20 -8.08
N MET A 210 -0.03 11.01 -7.79
CA MET A 210 -0.97 10.79 -6.68
C MET A 210 -0.30 10.96 -5.32
N ALA A 211 0.93 10.46 -5.17
CA ALA A 211 1.74 10.67 -3.98
C ALA A 211 1.94 12.17 -3.72
N SER A 212 2.17 12.98 -4.76
CA SER A 212 2.33 14.44 -4.64
C SER A 212 1.03 15.15 -4.21
N LEU A 213 -0.15 14.62 -4.53
CA LEU A 213 -1.43 15.17 -4.07
C LEU A 213 -1.70 14.84 -2.58
N LEU A 214 -1.33 13.62 -2.18
CA LEU A 214 -1.49 13.12 -0.81
C LEU A 214 -0.47 13.75 0.15
N ASP A 215 0.79 13.82 -0.27
CA ASP A 215 1.95 14.21 0.52
C ASP A 215 2.82 15.24 -0.24
N PRO A 216 2.32 16.48 -0.42
CA PRO A 216 3.02 17.51 -1.20
C PRO A 216 4.36 17.95 -0.59
N LYS A 217 4.57 17.69 0.71
CA LYS A 217 5.80 18.03 1.44
C LYS A 217 6.76 16.86 1.58
N LYS A 218 6.40 15.66 1.09
CA LYS A 218 7.16 14.42 1.25
C LYS A 218 7.44 14.06 2.72
N GLU A 219 6.49 14.34 3.62
CA GLU A 219 6.61 14.07 5.06
C GLU A 219 6.37 12.58 5.40
N TYR A 220 5.69 11.83 4.52
CA TYR A 220 5.16 10.50 4.82
C TYR A 220 5.79 9.39 3.99
N PHE A 221 5.92 9.59 2.68
CA PHE A 221 6.32 8.54 1.75
C PHE A 221 7.75 8.70 1.24
N ASP A 222 8.17 9.94 1.00
CA ASP A 222 9.41 10.25 0.30
C ASP A 222 9.64 9.35 -0.93
N ALA A 223 10.68 8.51 -0.97
CA ALA A 223 10.94 7.58 -2.07
C ALA A 223 10.11 6.27 -2.02
N ARG A 224 9.36 5.98 -0.95
CA ARG A 224 8.65 4.71 -0.71
C ARG A 224 7.35 4.57 -1.51
N VAL A 225 7.45 4.71 -2.84
CA VAL A 225 6.33 4.62 -3.78
C VAL A 225 6.60 3.51 -4.79
N ILE A 226 5.87 2.41 -4.68
CA ILE A 226 5.98 1.24 -5.55
C ILE A 226 4.81 1.24 -6.53
N SER A 227 5.09 1.31 -7.83
CA SER A 227 4.07 1.21 -8.88
C SER A 227 4.06 -0.17 -9.52
N ARG A 228 3.15 -0.38 -10.48
CA ARG A 228 3.10 -1.58 -11.32
C ARG A 228 4.40 -1.81 -12.09
N ASP A 229 5.11 -0.76 -12.45
CA ASP A 229 6.35 -0.83 -13.24
C ASP A 229 7.52 -1.41 -12.40
N GLU A 230 7.49 -1.22 -11.09
CA GLU A 230 8.45 -1.78 -10.15
C GLU A 230 8.06 -3.18 -9.65
N SER A 231 6.77 -3.53 -9.69
CA SER A 231 6.27 -4.83 -9.21
C SER A 231 7.02 -6.01 -9.84
N THR A 232 7.40 -6.98 -9.01
CA THR A 232 8.07 -8.22 -9.45
C THR A 232 7.09 -9.27 -9.95
N GLN A 233 5.80 -9.14 -9.58
CA GLN A 233 4.75 -10.10 -9.92
C GLN A 233 3.72 -9.45 -10.83
N LYS A 234 3.40 -10.14 -11.93
CA LYS A 234 2.40 -9.66 -12.88
C LYS A 234 1.01 -9.78 -12.25
N HIS A 235 0.28 -8.66 -12.20
CA HIS A 235 -1.09 -8.58 -11.64
C HIS A 235 -1.21 -8.95 -10.14
N GLN A 236 -0.10 -9.02 -9.41
CA GLN A 236 -0.08 -9.29 -7.97
C GLN A 236 0.89 -8.33 -7.28
N LYS A 237 0.64 -8.08 -6.00
CA LYS A 237 1.52 -7.32 -5.11
C LYS A 237 2.22 -8.30 -4.16
N GLY A 238 3.48 -8.01 -3.84
CA GLY A 238 4.30 -8.84 -2.96
C GLY A 238 5.09 -8.00 -1.97
N LEU A 239 5.43 -8.58 -0.81
CA LEU A 239 6.26 -7.90 0.18
C LEU A 239 7.76 -7.97 -0.14
N ASP A 240 8.13 -8.54 -1.28
CA ASP A 240 9.51 -8.78 -1.69
C ASP A 240 10.29 -7.50 -2.01
N LEU A 241 9.61 -6.43 -2.39
CA LEU A 241 10.20 -5.09 -2.59
C LEU A 241 10.25 -4.25 -1.31
N VAL A 242 9.54 -4.64 -0.27
CA VAL A 242 9.44 -3.86 0.97
C VAL A 242 10.57 -4.27 1.92
N LEU A 243 11.24 -3.28 2.51
CA LEU A 243 12.35 -3.48 3.45
C LEU A 243 11.89 -3.91 4.86
N GLY A 244 10.59 -4.11 5.07
CA GLY A 244 10.02 -4.66 6.30
C GLY A 244 9.94 -6.18 6.31
N GLN A 245 10.07 -6.80 7.48
CA GLN A 245 9.69 -8.21 7.66
C GLN A 245 8.17 -8.33 7.75
N GLU A 246 7.61 -9.36 7.11
CA GLU A 246 6.16 -9.57 7.03
C GLU A 246 5.45 -9.61 8.39
N SER A 247 6.13 -10.07 9.44
CA SER A 247 5.62 -10.09 10.82
C SER A 247 5.36 -8.70 11.40
N ALA A 248 5.88 -7.64 10.78
CA ALA A 248 5.71 -6.26 11.19
C ALA A 248 5.04 -5.38 10.11
N VAL A 249 4.47 -5.97 9.05
CA VAL A 249 3.79 -5.25 7.96
C VAL A 249 2.27 -5.37 8.07
N VAL A 250 1.58 -4.24 8.02
CA VAL A 250 0.12 -4.15 7.84
C VAL A 250 -0.18 -3.62 6.44
N ILE A 251 -1.16 -4.20 5.75
CA ILE A 251 -1.57 -3.80 4.40
C ILE A 251 -2.98 -3.24 4.45
N LEU A 252 -3.22 -2.10 3.78
CA LEU A 252 -4.55 -1.53 3.60
C LEU A 252 -4.84 -1.42 2.10
N ASP A 253 -5.82 -2.18 1.64
CA ASP A 253 -6.16 -2.33 0.22
C ASP A 253 -7.64 -2.71 0.09
N ASP A 254 -8.30 -2.29 -0.99
CA ASP A 254 -9.69 -2.64 -1.30
C ASP A 254 -9.81 -4.01 -2.03
N THR A 255 -8.68 -4.57 -2.46
CA THR A 255 -8.64 -5.74 -3.34
C THR A 255 -7.82 -6.89 -2.73
N GLU A 256 -8.50 -7.92 -2.25
CA GLU A 256 -7.85 -9.10 -1.65
C GLU A 256 -7.00 -9.91 -2.64
N THR A 257 -7.47 -10.06 -3.88
CA THR A 257 -6.89 -11.00 -4.85
C THR A 257 -5.47 -10.62 -5.32
N VAL A 258 -5.10 -9.34 -5.24
CA VAL A 258 -3.74 -8.90 -5.57
C VAL A 258 -2.73 -9.28 -4.48
N TRP A 259 -3.19 -9.60 -3.27
CA TRP A 259 -2.38 -9.97 -2.10
C TRP A 259 -2.45 -11.46 -1.76
N SER A 260 -2.63 -12.34 -2.76
CA SER A 260 -2.87 -13.79 -2.55
C SER A 260 -1.86 -14.52 -1.63
N ARG A 261 -0.63 -14.03 -1.51
CA ARG A 261 0.42 -14.60 -0.63
C ARG A 261 0.51 -13.96 0.76
N HIS A 262 -0.14 -12.82 0.97
CA HIS A 262 -0.01 -11.99 2.18
C HIS A 262 -1.39 -11.56 2.73
N MET A 263 -2.43 -12.36 2.49
CA MET A 263 -3.80 -12.07 2.95
C MET A 263 -3.90 -11.95 4.49
N ASP A 264 -3.05 -12.66 5.24
CA ASP A 264 -3.01 -12.55 6.70
C ASP A 264 -2.52 -11.17 7.20
N ASN A 265 -1.86 -10.37 6.34
CA ASN A 265 -1.43 -9.00 6.63
C ASN A 265 -2.46 -7.94 6.23
N LEU A 266 -3.52 -8.34 5.51
CA LEU A 266 -4.44 -7.43 4.84
C LEU A 266 -5.61 -7.00 5.74
N ILE A 267 -5.77 -5.69 5.87
CA ILE A 267 -7.01 -5.03 6.27
C ILE A 267 -7.76 -4.67 4.97
N LEU A 268 -8.71 -5.53 4.60
CA LEU A 268 -9.58 -5.29 3.46
C LEU A 268 -10.61 -4.21 3.81
N ILE A 269 -10.72 -3.18 2.96
CA ILE A 269 -11.70 -2.09 3.14
C ILE A 269 -12.69 -1.99 2.00
N GLU A 270 -13.79 -1.28 2.27
CA GLU A 270 -14.77 -0.98 1.23
C GLU A 270 -14.19 -0.01 0.19
N ARG A 271 -14.50 -0.30 -1.08
CA ARG A 271 -14.08 0.52 -2.23
C ARG A 271 -14.66 1.93 -2.16
N TYR A 272 -13.79 2.92 -2.30
CA TYR A 272 -14.20 4.30 -2.54
C TYR A 272 -14.62 4.50 -4.00
N ASN A 273 -15.92 4.49 -4.24
CA ASN A 273 -16.51 4.68 -5.57
C ASN A 273 -17.14 6.08 -5.68
N PHE A 274 -16.28 7.10 -5.73
CA PHE A 274 -16.74 8.48 -5.87
C PHE A 274 -17.31 8.76 -7.25
N PHE A 275 -16.62 8.34 -8.30
CA PHE A 275 -17.02 8.55 -9.70
C PHE A 275 -17.82 7.38 -10.28
N ALA A 276 -18.80 7.67 -11.13
CA ALA A 276 -19.66 6.71 -11.82
C ALA A 276 -18.89 5.78 -12.75
N SER A 277 -17.77 6.24 -13.32
CA SER A 277 -16.86 5.41 -14.12
C SER A 277 -16.34 4.20 -13.35
N SER A 278 -16.06 4.39 -12.04
CA SER A 278 -15.60 3.34 -11.15
C SER A 278 -16.67 2.28 -10.90
N CYS A 279 -17.92 2.70 -10.68
CA CYS A 279 -19.04 1.78 -10.57
C CYS A 279 -19.23 0.96 -11.85
N ARG A 280 -19.11 1.59 -13.03
CA ARG A 280 -19.22 0.90 -14.33
C ARG A 280 -18.11 -0.13 -14.54
N GLN A 281 -16.87 0.22 -14.24
CA GLN A 281 -15.71 -0.68 -14.35
C GLN A 281 -15.88 -1.94 -13.50
N HIS A 282 -16.41 -1.77 -12.29
CA HIS A 282 -16.63 -2.87 -11.34
C HIS A 282 -18.02 -3.50 -11.45
N LYS A 283 -18.84 -3.09 -12.43
CA LYS A 283 -20.22 -3.57 -12.67
C LYS A 283 -21.10 -3.46 -11.41
N ILE A 284 -20.90 -2.41 -10.63
CA ILE A 284 -21.68 -2.11 -9.43
C ILE A 284 -23.00 -1.48 -9.88
N PRO A 285 -24.16 -2.04 -9.49
CA PRO A 285 -25.46 -1.61 -10.01
C PRO A 285 -26.02 -0.32 -9.38
N CYS A 286 -25.29 0.31 -8.46
CA CYS A 286 -25.73 1.52 -7.75
C CYS A 286 -25.09 2.79 -8.30
N LYS A 287 -25.74 3.92 -8.04
CA LYS A 287 -25.17 5.25 -8.29
C LYS A 287 -23.91 5.45 -7.44
N SER A 288 -22.94 6.14 -8.01
CA SER A 288 -21.73 6.60 -7.32
C SER A 288 -22.01 7.72 -6.31
N LEU A 289 -21.05 8.03 -5.44
CA LEU A 289 -21.19 9.10 -4.46
C LEU A 289 -21.40 10.47 -5.13
N ALA A 290 -20.69 10.74 -6.23
CA ALA A 290 -20.82 11.98 -6.99
C ALA A 290 -22.20 12.13 -7.64
N GLU A 291 -22.77 11.06 -8.21
CA GLU A 291 -24.14 11.06 -8.75
C GLU A 291 -25.19 11.29 -7.67
N LEU A 292 -24.92 10.84 -6.44
CA LEU A 292 -25.78 11.07 -5.27
C LEU A 292 -25.56 12.44 -4.62
N ARG A 293 -24.51 13.17 -5.02
CA ARG A 293 -24.08 14.45 -4.41
C ARG A 293 -23.81 14.31 -2.91
N THR A 294 -23.22 13.18 -2.53
CA THR A 294 -22.80 12.87 -1.17
C THR A 294 -21.33 12.43 -1.16
N ASP A 295 -20.75 12.25 0.01
CA ASP A 295 -19.42 11.66 0.18
C ASP A 295 -19.39 10.87 1.51
N GLU A 296 -18.30 10.17 1.78
CA GLU A 296 -18.05 9.59 3.10
C GLU A 296 -17.88 10.70 4.15
N SER A 297 -18.16 10.35 5.41
CA SER A 297 -18.00 11.28 6.52
C SER A 297 -16.54 11.38 6.98
N GLU A 298 -16.11 12.58 7.35
CA GLU A 298 -14.79 12.85 7.92
C GLU A 298 -14.60 12.22 9.32
N SER A 299 -15.69 12.01 10.09
CA SER A 299 -15.60 11.56 11.49
C SER A 299 -15.86 10.07 11.68
N ASP A 300 -16.72 9.48 10.85
CA ASP A 300 -17.16 8.08 10.94
C ASP A 300 -17.13 7.35 9.60
N GLY A 301 -16.47 7.91 8.58
CA GLY A 301 -16.17 7.23 7.32
C GLY A 301 -15.17 6.08 7.45
N ILE A 302 -14.83 5.46 6.33
CA ILE A 302 -14.02 4.24 6.30
C ILE A 302 -12.61 4.49 6.84
N LEU A 303 -11.92 5.54 6.38
CA LEU A 303 -10.56 5.84 6.85
C LEU A 303 -10.52 6.22 8.34
N ALA A 304 -11.52 6.94 8.84
CA ALA A 304 -11.64 7.27 10.26
C ALA A 304 -11.83 6.00 11.11
N THR A 305 -12.68 5.08 10.66
CA THR A 305 -12.92 3.78 11.32
C THR A 305 -11.66 2.93 11.32
N VAL A 306 -11.00 2.79 10.16
CA VAL A 306 -9.78 2.00 10.03
C VAL A 306 -8.64 2.57 10.86
N LEU A 307 -8.52 3.89 10.99
CA LEU A 307 -7.51 4.47 11.88
C LEU A 307 -7.68 3.97 13.34
N GLN A 308 -8.92 3.82 13.82
CA GLN A 308 -9.17 3.26 15.16
C GLN A 308 -8.77 1.79 15.22
N VAL A 309 -8.99 1.03 14.16
CA VAL A 309 -8.54 -0.37 14.03
C VAL A 309 -7.02 -0.44 14.10
N LEU A 310 -6.31 0.39 13.33
CA LEU A 310 -4.85 0.46 13.33
C LEU A 310 -4.28 0.84 14.71
N LYS A 311 -4.91 1.79 15.42
CA LYS A 311 -4.55 2.15 16.80
C LYS A 311 -4.69 0.96 17.75
N ARG A 312 -5.77 0.17 17.64
CA ARG A 312 -5.96 -1.05 18.45
C ARG A 312 -4.91 -2.10 18.15
N ILE A 313 -4.65 -2.37 16.86
CA ILE A 313 -3.62 -3.34 16.42
C ILE A 313 -2.24 -2.92 16.93
N HIS A 314 -1.88 -1.65 16.77
CA HIS A 314 -0.60 -1.11 17.25
C HIS A 314 -0.47 -1.24 18.77
N CYS A 315 -1.49 -0.82 19.52
CA CYS A 315 -1.53 -0.97 20.97
C CYS A 315 -1.42 -2.44 21.41
N ALA A 316 -2.12 -3.36 20.75
CA ALA A 316 -2.07 -4.78 21.06
C ALA A 316 -0.70 -5.38 20.74
N PHE A 317 -0.12 -5.02 19.58
CA PHE A 317 1.20 -5.49 19.16
C PHE A 317 2.30 -5.06 20.13
N PHE A 318 2.25 -3.83 20.66
CA PHE A 318 3.25 -3.30 21.58
C PHE A 318 2.85 -3.32 23.07
N LYS A 319 1.78 -4.05 23.42
CA LYS A 319 1.38 -4.25 24.81
C LYS A 319 2.49 -5.02 25.53
N ASP A 320 2.92 -4.58 26.70
CA ASP A 320 4.00 -5.27 27.42
C ASP A 320 3.53 -6.66 27.85
N LEU A 321 4.15 -7.71 27.27
CA LEU A 321 3.85 -9.12 27.55
C LEU A 321 5.08 -9.83 28.12
N GLY A 322 6.18 -9.11 28.39
CA GLY A 322 7.46 -9.71 28.81
C GLY A 322 8.32 -10.28 27.68
N ASP A 323 7.77 -10.45 26.46
CA ASP A 323 8.48 -10.94 25.27
C ASP A 323 9.02 -9.80 24.38
N ASP A 324 10.15 -10.04 23.71
CA ASP A 324 10.76 -9.12 22.73
C ASP A 324 9.75 -8.82 21.60
N PRO A 325 9.45 -7.54 21.30
CA PRO A 325 8.62 -7.17 20.16
C PRO A 325 9.08 -7.78 18.82
N ALA A 326 10.36 -8.12 18.68
CA ALA A 326 10.90 -8.77 17.48
C ALA A 326 10.38 -10.20 17.27
N ASP A 327 9.93 -10.88 18.32
CA ASP A 327 9.37 -12.23 18.24
C ASP A 327 7.85 -12.24 17.97
N ARG A 328 7.24 -11.05 17.86
CA ARG A 328 5.81 -10.90 17.64
C ARG A 328 5.45 -10.86 16.16
N ASP A 329 4.24 -11.32 15.87
CA ASP A 329 3.70 -11.34 14.51
C ASP A 329 2.37 -10.60 14.45
N VAL A 330 2.35 -9.50 13.69
CA VAL A 330 1.17 -8.65 13.51
C VAL A 330 0.01 -9.43 12.89
N ARG A 331 0.27 -10.48 12.11
CA ARG A 331 -0.76 -11.36 11.54
C ARG A 331 -1.57 -12.06 12.63
N GLN A 332 -0.92 -12.44 13.72
CA GLN A 332 -1.61 -13.04 14.87
C GLN A 332 -2.49 -12.01 15.59
N VAL A 333 -1.99 -10.77 15.70
CA VAL A 333 -2.77 -9.65 16.28
C VAL A 333 -3.98 -9.33 15.42
N LEU A 334 -3.81 -9.20 14.10
CA LEU A 334 -4.89 -8.99 13.13
C LEU A 334 -5.95 -10.10 13.25
N ARG A 335 -5.53 -11.37 13.28
CA ARG A 335 -6.42 -12.51 13.44
C ARG A 335 -7.19 -12.47 14.76
N SER A 336 -6.51 -12.15 15.86
CA SER A 336 -7.14 -12.02 17.18
C SER A 336 -8.19 -10.92 17.20
N GLU A 337 -7.85 -9.72 16.73
CA GLU A 337 -8.78 -8.58 16.65
C GLU A 337 -10.00 -8.90 15.77
N ARG A 338 -9.78 -9.57 14.63
CA ARG A 338 -10.87 -9.99 13.73
C ARG A 338 -11.81 -10.99 14.41
N SER A 339 -11.27 -11.97 15.11
CA SER A 339 -12.05 -13.04 15.76
C SER A 339 -12.95 -12.57 16.91
N GLU A 340 -12.74 -11.35 17.42
CA GLU A 340 -13.60 -10.79 18.47
C GLU A 340 -14.83 -10.05 17.91
N ILE A 341 -14.90 -9.81 16.59
CA ILE A 341 -15.95 -8.96 15.98
C ILE A 341 -17.34 -9.57 16.11
N LEU A 342 -17.51 -10.83 15.69
CA LEU A 342 -18.77 -11.57 15.72
C LEU A 342 -18.74 -12.72 16.74
N LYS A 343 -17.85 -12.64 17.73
CA LYS A 343 -17.75 -13.64 18.78
C LYS A 343 -19.08 -13.81 19.51
N GLY A 344 -19.49 -15.08 19.66
CA GLY A 344 -20.77 -15.45 20.27
C GLY A 344 -21.97 -15.40 19.31
N CYS A 345 -21.79 -14.94 18.06
CA CYS A 345 -22.81 -15.04 17.03
C CYS A 345 -22.81 -16.46 16.43
N LYS A 346 -23.93 -17.16 16.56
CA LYS A 346 -24.23 -18.38 15.79
C LYS A 346 -25.11 -18.04 14.60
N ILE A 347 -24.59 -18.26 13.38
CA ILE A 347 -25.16 -17.77 12.11
C ILE A 347 -25.63 -18.94 11.24
N VAL A 348 -26.82 -18.80 10.67
CA VAL A 348 -27.33 -19.69 9.62
C VAL A 348 -27.63 -18.89 8.37
N PHE A 349 -27.24 -19.40 7.21
CA PHE A 349 -27.52 -18.77 5.92
C PHE A 349 -28.78 -19.35 5.27
N SER A 350 -29.53 -18.49 4.59
CA SER A 350 -30.76 -18.86 3.87
C SER A 350 -30.78 -18.26 2.47
N ARG A 351 -30.68 -19.12 1.45
CA ARG A 351 -30.61 -18.75 0.01
C ARG A 351 -29.53 -17.72 -0.34
N VAL A 352 -28.45 -17.69 0.44
CA VAL A 352 -27.28 -16.84 0.17
C VAL A 352 -26.32 -17.52 -0.82
N PHE A 353 -26.29 -18.85 -0.83
CA PHE A 353 -25.48 -19.65 -1.75
C PHE A 353 -26.33 -20.69 -2.48
N SER A 354 -25.87 -21.10 -3.67
CA SER A 354 -26.50 -22.13 -4.49
C SER A 354 -26.56 -23.46 -3.73
N LEU A 355 -27.65 -24.21 -3.88
CA LEU A 355 -27.85 -25.51 -3.24
C LEU A 355 -26.79 -26.56 -3.64
N TYR A 356 -26.07 -26.32 -4.74
CA TYR A 356 -25.05 -27.23 -5.27
C TYR A 356 -23.63 -26.94 -4.76
N VAL A 357 -23.44 -25.92 -3.92
CA VAL A 357 -22.13 -25.53 -3.36
C VAL A 357 -22.07 -25.93 -1.89
N GLN A 358 -20.95 -26.51 -1.45
CA GLN A 358 -20.70 -26.76 -0.03
C GLN A 358 -20.68 -25.42 0.72
N ALA A 359 -21.57 -25.26 1.70
CA ALA A 359 -21.79 -24.01 2.43
C ALA A 359 -20.49 -23.49 3.06
N GLU A 360 -19.65 -24.38 3.58
CA GLU A 360 -18.40 -24.09 4.27
C GLU A 360 -17.32 -23.52 3.33
N THR A 361 -17.43 -23.83 2.03
CA THR A 361 -16.52 -23.30 1.01
C THR A 361 -16.91 -21.91 0.52
N HIS A 362 -18.10 -21.43 0.88
CA HIS A 362 -18.59 -20.15 0.43
C HIS A 362 -17.86 -18.99 1.10
N ILE A 363 -17.57 -17.92 0.34
CA ILE A 363 -16.78 -16.78 0.82
C ILE A 363 -17.39 -16.11 2.05
N LEU A 364 -18.70 -15.86 2.07
CA LEU A 364 -19.38 -15.24 3.22
C LEU A 364 -19.35 -16.12 4.48
N TRP A 365 -19.32 -17.44 4.33
CA TRP A 365 -19.19 -18.37 5.46
C TRP A 365 -17.79 -18.21 6.09
N ARG A 366 -16.75 -18.26 5.26
CA ARG A 366 -15.35 -18.09 5.69
C ARG A 366 -15.10 -16.71 6.31
N ILE A 367 -15.71 -15.66 5.76
CA ILE A 367 -15.64 -14.31 6.35
C ILE A 367 -16.27 -14.33 7.74
N ALA A 368 -17.49 -14.85 7.89
CA ALA A 368 -18.18 -14.89 9.17
C ALA A 368 -17.39 -15.66 10.25
N GLU A 369 -16.83 -16.83 9.91
CA GLU A 369 -15.97 -17.59 10.82
C GLU A 369 -14.66 -16.86 11.15
N GLY A 370 -14.04 -16.21 10.15
CA GLY A 370 -12.85 -15.37 10.34
C GLY A 370 -13.11 -14.14 11.22
N LEU A 371 -14.36 -13.70 11.33
CA LEU A 371 -14.81 -12.66 12.26
C LEU A 371 -15.20 -13.23 13.65
N GLY A 372 -15.06 -14.54 13.87
CA GLY A 372 -15.33 -15.20 15.16
C GLY A 372 -16.75 -15.75 15.35
N ALA A 373 -17.58 -15.72 14.30
CA ALA A 373 -18.89 -16.36 14.36
C ALA A 373 -18.79 -17.89 14.28
N THR A 374 -19.80 -18.59 14.78
CA THR A 374 -19.99 -20.02 14.52
C THR A 374 -21.07 -20.20 13.47
N CYS A 375 -20.72 -20.72 12.30
CA CYS A 375 -21.66 -20.94 11.22
C CYS A 375 -22.28 -22.34 11.29
N CYS A 376 -23.57 -22.46 10.97
CA CYS A 376 -24.32 -23.71 10.97
C CYS A 376 -25.21 -23.82 9.74
N THR A 377 -25.46 -25.06 9.32
CA THR A 377 -26.32 -25.37 8.17
C THR A 377 -27.80 -25.37 8.55
N GLU A 378 -28.13 -25.80 9.76
CA GLU A 378 -29.51 -25.91 10.26
C GLU A 378 -29.81 -24.96 11.42
N VAL A 379 -31.09 -24.63 11.58
CA VAL A 379 -31.56 -23.79 12.68
C VAL A 379 -31.78 -24.62 13.95
N ASP A 380 -31.32 -24.08 15.08
CA ASP A 380 -31.54 -24.64 16.41
C ASP A 380 -31.69 -23.49 17.44
N PRO A 381 -32.14 -23.76 18.69
CA PRO A 381 -32.39 -22.70 19.67
C PRO A 381 -31.18 -21.81 20.00
N SER A 382 -29.95 -22.29 19.81
CA SER A 382 -28.72 -21.52 20.04
C SER A 382 -28.35 -20.59 18.89
N VAL A 383 -29.01 -20.70 17.73
CA VAL A 383 -28.83 -19.76 16.61
C VAL A 383 -29.26 -18.36 17.04
N THR A 384 -28.45 -17.38 16.66
CA THR A 384 -28.64 -15.96 17.02
C THR A 384 -29.05 -15.14 15.81
N HIS A 385 -28.53 -15.47 14.62
CA HIS A 385 -28.76 -14.72 13.39
C HIS A 385 -29.10 -15.66 12.23
N VAL A 386 -30.05 -15.23 11.41
CA VAL A 386 -30.30 -15.78 10.08
C VAL A 386 -29.94 -14.73 9.05
N VAL A 387 -28.97 -15.06 8.20
CA VAL A 387 -28.54 -14.20 7.09
C VAL A 387 -29.27 -14.66 5.83
N ALA A 388 -30.09 -13.79 5.25
CA ALA A 388 -30.96 -14.16 4.14
C ALA A 388 -30.99 -13.09 3.04
N ALA A 389 -31.12 -13.56 1.80
CA ALA A 389 -31.41 -12.69 0.65
C ALA A 389 -32.90 -12.29 0.60
N ASP A 390 -33.79 -13.18 1.04
CA ASP A 390 -35.24 -12.98 1.07
C ASP A 390 -35.88 -13.44 2.38
N ALA A 391 -36.89 -12.69 2.83
CA ALA A 391 -37.62 -12.97 4.07
C ALA A 391 -38.63 -14.13 3.92
N GLY A 392 -38.82 -14.66 2.72
CA GLY A 392 -39.84 -15.68 2.40
C GLY A 392 -39.42 -17.10 2.77
N THR A 393 -38.15 -17.35 3.08
CA THR A 393 -37.63 -18.68 3.41
C THR A 393 -38.12 -19.21 4.75
N GLU A 394 -38.16 -20.54 4.93
CA GLU A 394 -38.52 -21.17 6.20
C GLU A 394 -37.60 -20.74 7.34
N LYS A 395 -36.29 -20.65 7.09
CA LYS A 395 -35.30 -20.17 8.06
C LYS A 395 -35.52 -18.71 8.45
N ALA A 396 -35.90 -17.85 7.49
CA ALA A 396 -36.22 -16.45 7.79
C ALA A 396 -37.50 -16.33 8.63
N ARG A 397 -38.55 -17.08 8.29
CA ARG A 397 -39.80 -17.13 9.09
C ARG A 397 -39.55 -17.69 10.49
N TRP A 398 -38.68 -18.70 10.60
CA TRP A 398 -38.25 -19.24 11.89
C TRP A 398 -37.55 -18.19 12.74
N ALA A 399 -36.63 -17.41 12.16
CA ALA A 399 -35.94 -16.34 12.89
C ALA A 399 -36.92 -15.34 13.49
N VAL A 400 -37.89 -14.88 12.69
CA VAL A 400 -38.92 -13.93 13.16
C VAL A 400 -39.79 -14.55 14.27
N LYS A 401 -40.21 -15.81 14.10
CA LYS A 401 -41.02 -16.53 15.09
C LYS A 401 -40.30 -16.71 16.43
N GLU A 402 -39.02 -17.06 16.39
CA GLU A 402 -38.20 -17.34 17.58
C GLU A 402 -37.46 -16.08 18.10
N ASN A 403 -37.83 -14.90 17.60
CA ASN A 403 -37.26 -13.60 17.97
C ASN A 403 -35.72 -13.55 17.84
N LYS A 404 -35.20 -14.08 16.72
CA LYS A 404 -33.79 -14.04 16.32
C LYS A 404 -33.56 -12.94 15.29
N PHE A 405 -32.32 -12.50 15.14
CA PHE A 405 -31.98 -11.48 14.16
C PHE A 405 -32.09 -12.02 12.74
N LEU A 406 -32.82 -11.32 11.88
CA LEU A 406 -32.94 -11.60 10.46
C LEU A 406 -32.27 -10.46 9.68
N VAL A 407 -31.10 -10.71 9.11
CA VAL A 407 -30.25 -9.69 8.49
C VAL A 407 -29.88 -10.03 7.05
N ASN A 408 -29.62 -9.00 6.25
CA ASN A 408 -29.08 -9.16 4.90
C ASN A 408 -27.58 -9.55 4.95
N GLN A 409 -27.06 -10.18 3.89
CA GLN A 409 -25.63 -10.51 3.77
C GLN A 409 -24.69 -9.31 3.95
N GLN A 410 -25.16 -8.11 3.58
CA GLN A 410 -24.43 -6.85 3.74
C GLN A 410 -24.04 -6.57 5.19
N TRP A 411 -24.71 -7.17 6.18
CA TRP A 411 -24.33 -7.05 7.59
C TRP A 411 -22.96 -7.69 7.88
N ILE A 412 -22.68 -8.87 7.30
CA ILE A 412 -21.38 -9.54 7.42
C ILE A 412 -20.31 -8.75 6.65
N GLU A 413 -20.64 -8.30 5.44
CA GLU A 413 -19.74 -7.51 4.59
C GLU A 413 -19.34 -6.21 5.28
N ALA A 414 -20.31 -5.45 5.82
CA ALA A 414 -20.05 -4.23 6.57
C ALA A 414 -19.25 -4.49 7.86
N ALA A 415 -19.54 -5.58 8.59
CA ALA A 415 -18.73 -5.97 9.75
C ALA A 415 -17.28 -6.30 9.38
N ASN A 416 -17.08 -6.91 8.21
CA ASN A 416 -15.76 -7.24 7.67
C ASN A 416 -14.96 -6.00 7.27
N PHE A 417 -15.56 -5.03 6.60
CA PHE A 417 -14.87 -3.80 6.18
C PHE A 417 -14.61 -2.84 7.35
N LEU A 418 -15.55 -2.72 8.29
CA LEU A 418 -15.47 -1.77 9.40
C LEU A 418 -14.79 -2.33 10.66
N TRP A 419 -14.46 -3.63 10.67
CA TRP A 419 -13.85 -4.33 11.81
C TRP A 419 -14.59 -4.10 13.14
N LYS A 420 -15.91 -4.17 13.05
CA LYS A 420 -16.84 -3.91 14.14
C LYS A 420 -18.19 -4.55 13.83
N ARG A 421 -18.81 -5.18 14.84
CA ARG A 421 -20.20 -5.66 14.71
C ARG A 421 -21.12 -4.48 14.44
N GLN A 422 -21.86 -4.58 13.36
CA GLN A 422 -22.81 -3.55 12.97
C GLN A 422 -24.17 -3.78 13.65
N PRO A 423 -24.93 -2.72 13.95
CA PRO A 423 -26.31 -2.87 14.40
C PRO A 423 -27.14 -3.63 13.37
N GLU A 424 -27.83 -4.68 13.80
CA GLU A 424 -28.59 -5.58 12.92
C GLU A 424 -29.74 -4.84 12.21
N ASP A 425 -30.35 -3.86 12.87
CA ASP A 425 -31.46 -3.05 12.35
C ASP A 425 -31.11 -2.24 11.09
N ASN A 426 -29.83 -1.97 10.86
CA ASN A 426 -29.35 -1.25 9.68
C ASN A 426 -29.35 -2.12 8.40
N PHE A 427 -29.54 -3.44 8.55
CA PHE A 427 -29.45 -4.40 7.45
C PHE A 427 -30.70 -5.27 7.32
N PRO A 428 -31.90 -4.68 7.17
CA PRO A 428 -33.14 -5.43 7.10
C PRO A 428 -33.22 -6.27 5.82
N VAL A 429 -33.78 -7.47 5.93
CA VAL A 429 -34.09 -8.30 4.75
C VAL A 429 -35.37 -7.78 4.11
N LYS A 430 -35.31 -7.43 2.82
CA LYS A 430 -36.49 -6.93 2.10
C LYS A 430 -37.56 -8.01 2.01
N PRO A 431 -38.85 -7.67 2.20
CA PRO A 431 -39.94 -8.61 1.99
C PRO A 431 -39.97 -9.05 0.51
N PRO A 432 -40.46 -10.26 0.21
CA PRO A 432 -40.63 -10.69 -1.17
C PRO A 432 -41.49 -9.68 -1.93
N LYS A 433 -41.05 -9.28 -3.12
CA LYS A 433 -41.91 -8.49 -4.03
C LYS A 433 -43.09 -9.39 -4.37
N ASN A 434 -44.30 -9.00 -3.96
CA ASN A 434 -45.53 -9.65 -4.43
C ASN A 434 -45.59 -9.43 -5.95
N THR A 435 -45.21 -10.44 -6.73
CA THR A 435 -45.44 -10.54 -8.17
C THR A 435 -46.82 -11.06 -8.44
#